data_AF-A0A9N8R5F5-F1
#
_entry.id   AF-A0A9N8R5F5-F1
#
_cell.length_a   1.000
_cell.length_b   1.000
_cell.length_c   1.000
_cell.angle_alpha   90.00
_cell.angle_beta   90.00
_cell.angle_gamma   90.00
#
_symmetry.space_group_name_H-M   'P 1'
#
loop_
_entity.id
_entity.type
_entity.pdbx_description
1 polymer ?
#
loop_
_entity_poly.entity_id
_entity_poly.type
_entity_poly.pdbx_seq_one_letter_code
_entity_poly.pdbx_strand_id
1 'polypeptide(L)'
;MATISGVEVAQHNTVESYWIVLYDAVWDVTNFLSEHPGGRAHILKSAGEDATASYDEVHEPDLVTMILSPKACLGTADTTKLPQKASKAKNQGTTKYPPLNTVVSVADFETIAQSFLTPAGWAYYSSGAEDEYSIEDAFHSFRQILLRPRVFRQVEPVSTGTTILGCSVSLPVYFSPTGIGRYAHRNTECIMTAVAGKEGLIYCMPTSSSWESVCNARSVEDQPLFFQLYTCRDKEHTTSVLRELKKLGVAAILLTVDSPVLGKRERDDGIRAADGQDTITDSAGGVAKATSKGLLNPLLSWDDIEWIRDATGLPLVLKGVQTVEELVPEMVNTERAELGVSRRVKL
;
A
#
# COMPACT_ATOMS: atom_id res chain seq x y z
N MET A 1 -3.82 22.92 22.76
CA MET A 1 -3.23 21.75 23.42
C MET A 1 -2.23 22.23 24.46
N ALA A 2 -1.91 21.43 25.48
CA ALA A 2 -0.88 21.79 26.45
C ALA A 2 0.51 21.79 25.78
N THR A 3 1.37 22.74 26.14
CA THR A 3 2.78 22.74 25.72
C THR A 3 3.60 21.94 26.71
N ILE A 4 4.29 20.90 26.23
CA ILE A 4 5.08 19.97 27.04
C ILE A 4 6.56 20.27 26.80
N SER A 5 7.35 20.35 27.88
CA SER A 5 8.77 20.72 27.75
C SER A 5 9.59 19.54 27.20
N GLY A 6 10.62 19.82 26.39
CA GLY A 6 11.54 18.77 25.92
C GLY A 6 12.23 17.98 27.04
N VAL A 7 12.43 18.61 28.21
CA VAL A 7 12.99 17.95 29.41
C VAL A 7 12.02 16.92 29.98
N GLU A 8 10.73 17.24 29.98
CA GLU A 8 9.68 16.32 30.42
C GLU A 8 9.58 15.14 29.46
N VAL A 9 9.51 15.39 28.14
CA VAL A 9 9.50 14.33 27.12
C VAL A 9 10.68 13.36 27.28
N ALA A 10 11.89 13.87 27.54
CA ALA A 10 13.09 13.06 27.72
C ALA A 10 13.04 12.10 28.94
N GLN A 11 12.15 12.32 29.91
CA GLN A 11 11.95 11.41 31.05
C GLN A 11 11.17 10.15 30.66
N HIS A 12 10.38 10.21 29.59
CA HIS A 12 9.57 9.11 29.09
C HIS A 12 10.36 8.29 28.05
N ASN A 13 11.48 7.72 28.50
CA ASN A 13 12.44 6.99 27.67
C ASN A 13 12.55 5.48 28.00
N THR A 14 11.58 4.96 28.74
CA THR A 14 11.56 3.56 29.20
C THR A 14 10.40 2.81 28.57
N VAL A 15 10.29 1.51 28.79
CA VAL A 15 9.27 0.70 28.13
C VAL A 15 7.93 0.73 28.84
N GLU A 16 7.93 1.14 30.11
CA GLU A 16 6.77 1.42 30.94
C GLU A 16 6.25 2.85 30.78
N SER A 17 7.05 3.72 30.15
CA SER A 17 6.77 5.15 29.99
C SER A 17 7.57 5.69 28.81
N TYR A 18 6.93 5.76 27.64
CA TYR A 18 7.56 5.96 26.35
C TYR A 18 6.85 7.02 25.51
N TRP A 19 7.47 8.20 25.37
CA TRP A 19 6.96 9.28 24.53
C TRP A 19 7.92 9.59 23.39
N ILE A 20 7.36 10.08 22.28
CA ILE A 20 8.13 10.58 21.12
C ILE A 20 7.56 11.91 20.65
N VAL A 21 8.39 12.72 20.02
CA VAL A 21 7.91 13.90 19.28
C VAL A 21 7.89 13.58 17.79
N LEU A 22 6.76 13.86 17.14
CA LEU A 22 6.56 13.77 15.70
C LEU A 22 5.87 15.05 15.22
N TYR A 23 6.54 15.81 14.35
CA TYR A 23 6.02 17.07 13.78
C TYR A 23 5.53 18.04 14.89
N ASP A 24 6.38 18.28 15.88
CA ASP A 24 6.11 19.11 17.07
C ASP A 24 5.00 18.62 18.01
N ALA A 25 4.36 17.47 17.73
CA ALA A 25 3.38 16.85 18.61
C ALA A 25 4.00 15.75 19.48
N VAL A 26 3.65 15.73 20.77
CA VAL A 26 4.07 14.69 21.73
C VAL A 26 3.06 13.55 21.72
N TRP A 27 3.55 12.34 21.46
CA TRP A 27 2.75 11.12 21.40
C TRP A 27 3.17 10.16 22.50
N ASP A 28 2.21 9.72 23.32
CA ASP A 28 2.38 8.57 24.21
C ASP A 28 2.17 7.28 23.41
N VAL A 29 3.27 6.59 23.12
CA VAL A 29 3.23 5.34 22.36
C VAL A 29 3.57 4.13 23.23
N THR A 30 3.52 4.27 24.56
CA THR A 30 3.83 3.21 25.53
C THR A 30 3.05 1.93 25.26
N ASN A 31 1.72 2.04 25.13
CA ASN A 31 0.86 0.89 24.85
C ASN A 31 1.03 0.35 23.43
N PHE A 32 1.49 1.19 22.51
CA PHE A 32 1.71 0.83 21.11
C PHE A 32 3.07 0.15 20.87
N LEU A 33 4.03 0.24 21.79
CA LEU A 33 5.36 -0.38 21.66
C LEU A 33 5.29 -1.88 21.31
N SER A 34 4.37 -2.60 21.94
CA SER A 34 4.14 -4.03 21.73
C SER A 34 3.38 -4.34 20.44
N GLU A 35 2.71 -3.35 19.90
CA GLU A 35 1.89 -3.44 18.69
C GLU A 35 2.58 -2.88 17.46
N HIS A 36 3.75 -2.24 17.63
CA HIS A 36 4.44 -1.54 16.57
C HIS A 36 4.80 -2.50 15.43
N PRO A 37 4.28 -2.26 14.21
CA PRO A 37 4.53 -3.07 13.03
C PRO A 37 6.01 -3.40 12.78
N GLY A 38 6.89 -2.40 12.83
CA GLY A 38 8.33 -2.60 12.63
C GLY A 38 9.04 -3.37 13.75
N GLY A 39 8.33 -3.81 14.80
CA GLY A 39 8.90 -4.43 15.98
C GLY A 39 9.37 -3.41 17.02
N ARG A 40 9.33 -3.83 18.29
CA ARG A 40 9.66 -2.99 19.45
C ARG A 40 11.10 -2.46 19.39
N ALA A 41 12.05 -3.26 18.91
CA ALA A 41 13.47 -2.88 18.87
C ALA A 41 13.76 -1.65 17.97
N HIS A 42 12.90 -1.38 16.97
CA HIS A 42 13.10 -0.25 16.06
C HIS A 42 12.60 1.06 16.64
N ILE A 43 11.40 1.04 17.25
CA ILE A 43 10.82 2.23 17.87
C ILE A 43 11.62 2.64 19.11
N LEU A 44 12.06 1.69 19.96
CA LEU A 44 12.79 1.97 21.20
C LEU A 44 14.06 2.83 21.04
N LYS A 45 14.60 2.97 19.83
CA LYS A 45 15.78 3.80 19.52
C LYS A 45 15.55 5.30 19.65
N SER A 46 14.29 5.75 19.69
CA SER A 46 13.90 7.17 19.69
C SER A 46 13.15 7.61 20.95
N ALA A 47 13.30 6.87 22.06
CA ALA A 47 12.58 7.09 23.31
C ALA A 47 12.89 8.46 23.92
N GLY A 48 11.86 9.27 24.19
CA GLY A 48 12.01 10.60 24.78
C GLY A 48 12.71 11.62 23.87
N GLU A 49 12.76 11.36 22.57
CA GLU A 49 13.45 12.18 21.57
C GLU A 49 12.47 12.73 20.50
N ASP A 50 12.96 13.69 19.70
CA ASP A 50 12.32 14.03 18.42
C ASP A 50 12.65 12.94 17.39
N ALA A 51 11.63 12.17 17.06
CA ALA A 51 11.73 11.03 16.17
C ALA A 51 11.34 11.38 14.72
N THR A 52 10.97 12.63 14.42
CA THR A 52 10.37 13.04 13.14
C THR A 52 11.21 12.59 11.95
N ALA A 53 12.52 12.83 11.97
CA ALA A 53 13.41 12.45 10.87
C ALA A 53 13.47 10.93 10.66
N SER A 54 13.65 10.16 11.75
CA SER A 54 13.64 8.69 11.70
C SER A 54 12.28 8.10 11.33
N TYR A 55 11.21 8.80 11.71
CA TYR A 55 9.86 8.41 11.40
C TYR A 55 9.58 8.65 9.91
N ASP A 56 10.01 9.78 9.34
CA ASP A 56 9.92 10.07 7.90
C ASP A 56 10.68 9.05 7.03
N GLU A 57 11.77 8.47 7.53
CA GLU A 57 12.50 7.37 6.88
C GLU A 57 11.69 6.05 6.87
N VAL A 58 10.81 5.88 7.85
CA VAL A 58 9.87 4.77 8.19
C VAL A 58 8.42 4.79 7.68
N HIS A 59 7.80 5.95 7.74
CA HIS A 59 6.35 6.12 7.74
C HIS A 59 5.92 7.37 6.97
N GLU A 60 4.64 7.41 6.58
CA GLU A 60 4.02 8.63 6.04
C GLU A 60 3.58 9.53 7.21
N PRO A 61 3.61 10.87 7.07
CA PRO A 61 3.23 11.79 8.13
C PRO A 61 1.84 11.52 8.70
N ASP A 62 0.87 11.22 7.83
CA ASP A 62 -0.53 11.02 8.24
C ASP A 62 -0.74 9.70 8.97
N LEU A 63 0.19 8.74 8.86
CA LEU A 63 0.00 7.40 9.42
C LEU A 63 -0.11 7.43 10.95
N VAL A 64 0.55 8.38 11.63
CA VAL A 64 0.52 8.50 13.09
C VAL A 64 -0.90 8.83 13.59
N THR A 65 -1.62 9.70 12.88
CA THR A 65 -2.97 10.12 13.25
C THR A 65 -4.02 9.08 12.84
N MET A 66 -3.72 8.24 11.85
CA MET A 66 -4.56 7.11 11.44
C MET A 66 -4.47 5.91 12.39
N ILE A 67 -3.27 5.60 12.89
CA ILE A 67 -3.02 4.42 13.72
C ILE A 67 -3.21 4.73 15.21
N LEU A 68 -2.69 5.86 15.69
CA LEU A 68 -2.77 6.20 17.10
C LEU A 68 -4.08 6.90 17.42
N SER A 69 -4.66 6.54 18.57
CA SER A 69 -5.84 7.24 19.07
C SER A 69 -5.53 8.73 19.25
N PRO A 70 -6.49 9.65 18.97
CA PRO A 70 -6.33 11.06 19.31
C PRO A 70 -6.00 11.30 20.79
N LYS A 71 -6.36 10.36 21.68
CA LYS A 71 -6.02 10.41 23.12
C LYS A 71 -4.53 10.18 23.41
N ALA A 72 -3.79 9.58 22.48
CA ALA A 72 -2.35 9.37 22.59
C ALA A 72 -1.56 10.65 22.28
N CYS A 73 -2.16 11.64 21.60
CA CYS A 73 -1.57 12.95 21.39
C CYS A 73 -1.74 13.79 22.66
N LEU A 74 -0.64 14.01 23.38
CA LEU A 74 -0.65 14.70 24.67
C LEU A 74 -0.60 16.22 24.52
N GLY A 75 -0.03 16.70 23.42
CA GLY A 75 0.04 18.11 23.10
C GLY A 75 1.21 18.46 22.19
N THR A 76 1.67 19.70 22.26
CA THR A 76 2.78 20.22 21.44
C THR A 76 4.07 20.33 22.25
N ALA A 77 5.19 19.90 21.69
CA ALA A 77 6.50 19.95 22.33
C ALA A 77 7.14 21.34 22.21
N ASP A 78 7.85 21.77 23.26
CA ASP A 78 8.87 22.82 23.13
C ASP A 78 10.19 22.18 22.68
N THR A 79 10.42 22.18 21.37
CA THR A 79 11.55 21.50 20.71
C THR A 79 12.90 22.18 20.92
N THR A 80 12.94 23.37 21.53
CA THR A 80 14.18 24.13 21.76
C THR A 80 15.16 23.46 22.74
N LYS A 81 14.71 22.43 23.48
CA LYS A 81 15.49 21.73 24.52
C LYS A 81 15.57 20.21 24.35
N LEU A 82 15.12 19.65 23.22
CA LEU A 82 15.21 18.22 22.98
C LEU A 82 16.61 17.83 22.49
N PRO A 83 17.18 16.70 22.96
CA PRO A 83 18.38 16.14 22.37
C PRO A 83 18.07 15.69 20.94
N GLN A 84 18.59 16.40 19.94
CA GLN A 84 18.55 15.96 18.55
C GLN A 84 19.62 14.90 18.33
N LYS A 85 19.24 13.72 17.84
CA LYS A 85 20.23 12.76 17.31
C LYS A 85 20.83 13.36 16.04
N ALA A 86 22.16 13.44 15.97
CA ALA A 86 22.85 13.61 14.71
C ALA A 86 22.37 12.48 13.79
N SER A 87 21.72 12.82 12.68
CA SER A 87 21.37 11.81 11.69
C SER A 87 22.68 11.13 11.31
N LYS A 88 22.76 9.81 11.49
CA LYS A 88 23.77 9.05 10.77
C LYS A 88 23.31 9.14 9.32
N ALA A 89 23.79 10.17 8.62
CA ALA A 89 23.82 10.16 7.18
C ALA A 89 24.43 8.81 6.82
N LYS A 90 23.61 7.86 6.36
CA LYS A 90 24.15 6.71 5.65
C LYS A 90 25.07 7.33 4.61
N ASN A 91 26.33 6.91 4.60
CA ASN A 91 27.20 7.11 3.46
C ASN A 91 26.43 6.54 2.26
N GLN A 92 25.64 7.39 1.59
CA GLN A 92 25.20 7.18 0.23
C GLN A 92 26.47 7.37 -0.59
N GLY A 93 27.39 6.40 -0.52
CA GLY A 93 28.35 6.21 -1.58
C GLY A 93 27.50 6.17 -2.83
N THR A 94 27.69 7.16 -3.71
CA THR A 94 26.82 7.48 -4.84
C THR A 94 26.46 6.19 -5.56
N THR A 95 25.31 5.61 -5.22
CA THR A 95 24.95 4.28 -5.71
C THR A 95 24.51 4.53 -7.13
N LYS A 96 25.46 4.35 -8.06
CA LYS A 96 25.26 4.72 -9.44
C LYS A 96 24.41 3.63 -10.08
N TYR A 97 23.12 3.91 -10.23
CA TYR A 97 22.24 3.07 -11.04
C TYR A 97 22.86 2.89 -12.44
N PRO A 98 22.68 1.73 -13.07
CA PRO A 98 23.03 1.58 -14.47
C PRO A 98 22.25 2.63 -15.28
N PRO A 99 22.83 3.17 -16.37
CA PRO A 99 22.11 4.06 -17.26
C PRO A 99 20.78 3.44 -17.71
N LEU A 100 19.68 4.19 -17.70
CA LEU A 100 18.35 3.63 -18.01
C LEU A 100 18.29 2.97 -19.41
N ASN A 101 19.06 3.49 -20.36
CA ASN A 101 19.17 2.93 -21.71
C ASN A 101 19.90 1.58 -21.79
N THR A 102 20.51 1.10 -20.70
CA THR A 102 21.08 -0.25 -20.61
C THR A 102 20.13 -1.25 -19.96
N VAL A 103 18.95 -0.82 -19.51
CA VAL A 103 17.90 -1.70 -18.94
C VAL A 103 16.98 -2.10 -20.09
N VAL A 104 17.04 -3.37 -20.50
CA VAL A 104 16.43 -3.86 -21.75
C VAL A 104 15.06 -4.48 -21.51
N SER A 105 14.86 -5.10 -20.35
CA SER A 105 13.64 -5.82 -20.01
C SER A 105 13.11 -5.47 -18.61
N VAL A 106 11.85 -5.84 -18.34
CA VAL A 106 11.27 -5.71 -16.99
C VAL A 106 12.07 -6.52 -15.96
N ALA A 107 12.60 -7.68 -16.34
CA ALA A 107 13.41 -8.53 -15.45
C ALA A 107 14.75 -7.90 -15.05
N ASP A 108 15.30 -7.00 -15.88
CA ASP A 108 16.52 -6.27 -15.54
C ASP A 108 16.27 -5.31 -14.37
N PHE A 109 15.08 -4.67 -14.32
CA PHE A 109 14.72 -3.82 -13.17
C PHE A 109 14.65 -4.60 -11.87
N GLU A 110 14.15 -5.84 -11.90
CA GLU A 110 14.10 -6.72 -10.72
C GLU A 110 15.51 -7.05 -10.21
N THR A 111 16.41 -7.44 -11.12
CA THR A 111 17.82 -7.74 -10.79
C THR A 111 18.55 -6.52 -10.22
N ILE A 112 18.31 -5.35 -10.81
CA ILE A 112 18.86 -4.08 -10.31
C ILE A 112 18.26 -3.80 -8.93
N ALA A 113 16.95 -3.86 -8.76
CA ALA A 113 16.29 -3.56 -7.49
C ALA A 113 16.81 -4.44 -6.34
N GLN A 114 17.07 -5.72 -6.57
CA GLN A 114 17.67 -6.63 -5.58
C GLN A 114 18.99 -6.11 -5.00
N SER A 115 19.80 -5.42 -5.82
CA SER A 115 21.12 -4.92 -5.41
C SER A 115 21.06 -3.60 -4.63
N PHE A 116 19.94 -2.87 -4.70
CA PHE A 116 19.80 -1.52 -4.14
C PHE A 116 18.79 -1.45 -2.99
N LEU A 117 17.80 -2.33 -2.97
CA LEU A 117 16.83 -2.42 -1.88
C LEU A 117 17.48 -2.98 -0.62
N THR A 118 16.97 -2.55 0.54
CA THR A 118 17.33 -3.19 1.81
C THR A 118 16.83 -4.65 1.82
N PRO A 119 17.44 -5.56 2.60
CA PRO A 119 16.96 -6.93 2.72
C PRO A 119 15.47 -7.02 3.07
N ALA A 120 14.99 -6.17 3.99
CA ALA A 120 13.58 -6.10 4.36
C ALA A 120 12.69 -5.61 3.19
N GLY A 121 13.12 -4.57 2.47
CA GLY A 121 12.37 -4.06 1.32
C GLY A 121 12.33 -5.04 0.14
N TRP A 122 13.44 -5.73 -0.12
CA TRP A 122 13.51 -6.78 -1.12
C TRP A 122 12.62 -7.98 -0.75
N ALA A 123 12.71 -8.47 0.49
CA ALA A 123 11.83 -9.53 0.99
C ALA A 123 10.36 -9.13 0.83
N TYR A 124 10.00 -7.90 1.25
CA TYR A 124 8.63 -7.42 1.19
C TYR A 124 8.04 -7.38 -0.23
N TYR A 125 8.81 -6.95 -1.24
CA TYR A 125 8.33 -6.85 -2.62
C TYR A 125 8.42 -8.16 -3.41
N SER A 126 9.45 -8.97 -3.18
CA SER A 126 9.72 -10.15 -4.00
C SER A 126 9.09 -11.42 -3.44
N SER A 127 8.59 -11.44 -2.20
CA SER A 127 8.06 -12.64 -1.55
C SER A 127 6.60 -12.97 -1.88
N GLY A 128 6.33 -14.28 -1.92
CA GLY A 128 4.99 -14.86 -1.97
C GLY A 128 4.59 -15.50 -0.64
N ALA A 129 3.44 -16.18 -0.64
CA ALA A 129 2.99 -16.95 0.51
C ALA A 129 3.63 -18.35 0.52
N GLU A 130 4.02 -18.80 1.72
CA GLU A 130 4.61 -20.12 2.00
C GLU A 130 5.73 -20.46 1.00
N ASP A 131 5.68 -21.63 0.36
CA ASP A 131 6.68 -22.12 -0.60
C ASP A 131 6.71 -21.36 -1.94
N GLU A 132 5.89 -20.31 -2.10
CA GLU A 132 5.89 -19.43 -3.29
C GLU A 132 5.52 -20.12 -4.62
N TYR A 133 4.89 -21.31 -4.57
CA TYR A 133 4.46 -22.01 -5.79
C TYR A 133 3.53 -21.18 -6.67
N SER A 134 2.56 -20.47 -6.09
CA SER A 134 1.57 -19.72 -6.88
C SER A 134 2.17 -18.53 -7.63
N ILE A 135 3.24 -17.91 -7.12
CA ILE A 135 3.92 -16.82 -7.86
C ILE A 135 4.69 -17.41 -9.05
N GLU A 136 5.34 -18.55 -8.89
CA GLU A 136 6.02 -19.26 -9.99
C GLU A 136 5.02 -19.75 -11.05
N ASP A 137 3.91 -20.36 -10.62
CA ASP A 137 2.85 -20.85 -11.50
C ASP A 137 2.19 -19.74 -12.31
N ALA A 138 2.02 -18.54 -11.73
CA ALA A 138 1.49 -17.38 -12.45
C ALA A 138 2.38 -17.00 -13.64
N PHE A 139 3.71 -17.00 -13.47
CA PHE A 139 4.66 -16.78 -14.57
C PHE A 139 4.65 -17.93 -15.58
N HIS A 140 4.61 -19.18 -15.09
CA HIS A 140 4.60 -20.36 -15.95
C HIS A 140 3.34 -20.47 -16.81
N SER A 141 2.19 -20.03 -16.32
CA SER A 141 0.91 -20.09 -17.03
C SER A 141 0.96 -19.34 -18.38
N PHE A 142 1.60 -18.17 -18.44
CA PHE A 142 1.74 -17.43 -19.70
C PHE A 142 2.65 -18.13 -20.71
N ARG A 143 3.63 -18.94 -20.25
CA ARG A 143 4.53 -19.70 -21.14
C ARG A 143 3.86 -20.89 -21.81
N GLN A 144 2.71 -21.33 -21.28
CA GLN A 144 1.92 -22.41 -21.88
C GLN A 144 1.11 -21.94 -23.10
N ILE A 145 0.99 -20.63 -23.31
CA ILE A 145 0.20 -20.04 -24.40
C ILE A 145 1.14 -19.64 -25.55
N LEU A 146 0.94 -20.25 -26.72
CA LEU A 146 1.69 -19.93 -27.93
C LEU A 146 0.89 -19.02 -28.85
N LEU A 147 1.57 -18.01 -29.42
CA LEU A 147 0.99 -17.15 -30.45
C LEU A 147 0.97 -17.86 -31.81
N ARG A 148 -0.13 -17.71 -32.55
CA ARG A 148 -0.25 -18.12 -33.95
C ARG A 148 -0.26 -16.87 -34.84
N PRO A 149 0.92 -16.32 -35.19
CA PRO A 149 1.00 -15.08 -35.96
C PRO A 149 0.37 -15.26 -37.33
N ARG A 150 -0.35 -14.23 -37.80
CA ARG A 150 -0.92 -14.20 -39.15
C ARG A 150 0.07 -13.51 -40.09
N VAL A 151 0.45 -14.20 -41.16
CA VAL A 151 1.35 -13.69 -42.21
C VAL A 151 0.57 -13.01 -43.34
N PHE A 152 1.26 -12.27 -44.21
CA PHE A 152 0.68 -11.53 -45.35
C PHE A 152 -0.46 -10.58 -44.96
N ARG A 153 -0.26 -9.80 -43.89
CA ARG A 153 -1.17 -8.73 -43.45
C ARG A 153 -0.47 -7.39 -43.55
N GLN A 154 -1.20 -6.37 -44.01
CA GLN A 154 -0.81 -4.99 -43.77
C GLN A 154 -1.08 -4.71 -42.29
N VAL A 155 -0.04 -4.33 -41.55
CA VAL A 155 -0.10 -4.17 -40.09
C VAL A 155 -0.15 -2.71 -39.65
N GLU A 156 0.10 -1.75 -40.55
CA GLU A 156 0.09 -0.34 -40.20
C GLU A 156 -1.21 0.36 -40.64
N PRO A 157 -1.74 1.29 -39.82
CA PRO A 157 -1.25 1.69 -38.49
C PRO A 157 -1.61 0.67 -37.39
N VAL A 158 -0.69 0.43 -36.44
CA VAL A 158 -0.96 -0.34 -35.21
C VAL A 158 -1.36 0.61 -34.09
N SER A 159 -2.39 0.26 -33.32
CA SER A 159 -2.73 0.93 -32.06
C SER A 159 -2.84 -0.09 -30.94
N THR A 160 -2.26 0.24 -29.79
CA THR A 160 -2.41 -0.48 -28.51
C THR A 160 -3.43 0.17 -27.59
N GLY A 161 -3.98 1.33 -28.00
CA GLY A 161 -4.93 2.08 -27.20
C GLY A 161 -6.23 1.31 -27.01
N THR A 162 -6.78 1.38 -25.80
CA THR A 162 -8.04 0.72 -25.44
C THR A 162 -8.75 1.50 -24.33
N THR A 163 -9.77 0.92 -23.73
CA THR A 163 -10.44 1.47 -22.54
C THR A 163 -10.43 0.47 -21.39
N ILE A 164 -10.23 0.94 -20.17
CA ILE A 164 -10.35 0.16 -18.93
C ILE A 164 -11.39 0.86 -18.06
N LEU A 165 -12.48 0.16 -17.73
CA LEU A 165 -13.65 0.71 -17.00
C LEU A 165 -14.25 2.00 -17.60
N GLY A 166 -14.05 2.25 -18.90
CA GLY A 166 -14.51 3.46 -19.59
C GLY A 166 -13.48 4.58 -19.66
N CYS A 167 -12.31 4.42 -19.03
CA CYS A 167 -11.18 5.35 -19.14
C CYS A 167 -10.30 4.96 -20.32
N SER A 168 -9.98 5.90 -21.20
CA SER A 168 -9.04 5.68 -22.30
C SER A 168 -7.61 5.46 -21.78
N VAL A 169 -6.91 4.46 -22.32
CA VAL A 169 -5.52 4.15 -21.99
C VAL A 169 -4.70 3.93 -23.26
N SER A 170 -3.41 4.26 -23.21
CA SER A 170 -2.46 4.10 -24.33
C SER A 170 -2.02 2.65 -24.56
N LEU A 171 -2.04 1.84 -23.50
CA LEU A 171 -1.70 0.42 -23.50
C LEU A 171 -2.76 -0.38 -22.72
N PRO A 172 -2.97 -1.66 -23.03
CA PRO A 172 -3.93 -2.52 -22.34
C PRO A 172 -3.39 -3.03 -20.99
N VAL A 173 -2.76 -2.15 -20.21
CA VAL A 173 -2.19 -2.44 -18.88
C VAL A 173 -2.44 -1.25 -17.95
N TYR A 174 -2.37 -1.50 -16.65
CA TYR A 174 -2.44 -0.46 -15.61
C TYR A 174 -1.48 -0.81 -14.48
N PHE A 175 -1.15 0.17 -13.65
CA PHE A 175 -0.35 -0.07 -12.46
C PHE A 175 -1.23 -0.62 -11.33
N SER A 176 -1.03 -1.89 -11.00
CA SER A 176 -1.70 -2.60 -9.89
C SER A 176 -1.35 -1.98 -8.54
N PRO A 177 -2.25 -2.02 -7.53
CA PRO A 177 -1.98 -1.50 -6.20
C PRO A 177 -0.90 -2.32 -5.50
N THR A 178 0.21 -1.66 -5.16
CA THR A 178 1.31 -2.23 -4.36
C THR A 178 1.52 -1.36 -3.13
N GLY A 179 1.26 -1.90 -1.93
CA GLY A 179 1.41 -1.17 -0.68
C GLY A 179 2.87 -0.86 -0.34
N ILE A 180 3.11 0.22 0.41
CA ILE A 180 4.42 0.61 0.95
C ILE A 180 5.47 0.85 -0.17
N GLY A 181 5.24 1.82 -1.06
CA GLY A 181 6.18 2.18 -2.12
C GLY A 181 7.51 2.77 -1.60
N ARG A 182 7.55 3.22 -0.35
CA ARG A 182 8.70 3.83 0.31
C ARG A 182 9.98 2.99 0.38
N TYR A 183 9.89 1.65 0.32
CA TYR A 183 11.10 0.82 0.32
C TYR A 183 11.92 1.04 -0.95
N ALA A 184 11.25 1.34 -2.07
CA ALA A 184 11.90 1.73 -3.32
C ALA A 184 12.25 3.23 -3.33
N HIS A 185 11.30 4.10 -3.01
CA HIS A 185 11.50 5.55 -3.03
C HIS A 185 10.47 6.27 -2.16
N ARG A 186 10.86 7.35 -1.47
CA ARG A 186 9.97 8.08 -0.54
C ARG A 186 8.67 8.55 -1.20
N ASN A 187 8.73 8.96 -2.46
CA ASN A 187 7.59 9.51 -3.20
C ASN A 187 7.00 8.53 -4.22
N THR A 188 7.14 7.21 -4.03
CA THR A 188 6.77 6.21 -5.04
C THR A 188 5.36 6.42 -5.57
N GLU A 189 4.35 6.52 -4.73
CA GLU A 189 2.95 6.60 -5.13
C GLU A 189 2.63 7.89 -5.92
N CYS A 190 3.26 9.01 -5.56
CA CYS A 190 3.16 10.27 -6.30
C CYS A 190 3.89 10.19 -7.66
N ILE A 191 5.06 9.54 -7.70
CA ILE A 191 5.81 9.31 -8.95
C ILE A 191 5.01 8.40 -9.89
N MET A 192 4.44 7.31 -9.38
CA MET A 192 3.61 6.38 -10.14
C MET A 192 2.39 7.11 -10.72
N THR A 193 1.78 7.99 -9.93
CA THR A 193 0.69 8.86 -10.42
C THR A 193 1.17 9.75 -11.56
N ALA A 194 2.22 10.55 -11.36
CA ALA A 194 2.70 11.47 -12.37
C ALA A 194 3.11 10.75 -13.67
N VAL A 195 3.77 9.60 -13.57
CA VAL A 195 4.19 8.78 -14.72
C VAL A 195 2.98 8.18 -15.41
N ALA A 196 2.01 7.60 -14.68
CA ALA A 196 0.81 7.03 -15.28
C ALA A 196 0.04 8.07 -16.10
N GLY A 197 -0.13 9.30 -15.61
CA GLY A 197 -0.80 10.37 -16.37
C GLY A 197 -0.04 10.76 -17.63
N LYS A 198 1.30 10.85 -17.54
CA LYS A 198 2.15 11.21 -18.67
C LYS A 198 2.11 10.16 -19.78
N GLU A 199 2.09 8.88 -19.40
CA GLU A 199 2.05 7.75 -20.33
C GLU A 199 0.63 7.39 -20.78
N GLY A 200 -0.41 8.07 -20.29
CA GLY A 200 -1.81 7.77 -20.60
C GLY A 200 -2.26 6.41 -20.05
N LEU A 201 -1.81 6.06 -18.85
CA LEU A 201 -2.15 4.84 -18.12
C LEU A 201 -2.86 5.16 -16.81
N ILE A 202 -3.44 4.13 -16.20
CA ILE A 202 -4.14 4.23 -14.91
C ILE A 202 -3.22 3.74 -13.80
N TYR A 203 -3.15 4.50 -12.71
CA TYR A 203 -2.60 4.02 -11.45
C TYR A 203 -3.73 3.65 -10.49
N CYS A 204 -3.69 2.41 -9.98
CA CYS A 204 -4.54 1.99 -8.87
C CYS A 204 -3.74 2.10 -7.57
N MET A 205 -4.06 3.10 -6.76
CA MET A 205 -3.35 3.33 -5.50
C MET A 205 -3.84 2.37 -4.40
N PRO A 206 -2.95 1.84 -3.54
CA PRO A 206 -3.32 0.97 -2.43
C PRO A 206 -4.02 1.74 -1.30
N THR A 207 -4.79 1.02 -0.47
CA THR A 207 -5.47 1.62 0.70
C THR A 207 -4.52 2.37 1.63
N SER A 208 -3.27 1.92 1.73
CA SER A 208 -2.23 2.46 2.62
C SER A 208 -1.61 3.79 2.19
N SER A 209 -1.96 4.34 1.03
CA SER A 209 -1.36 5.57 0.50
C SER A 209 -1.89 6.84 1.17
N SER A 210 -1.13 7.94 1.07
CA SER A 210 -1.58 9.29 1.40
C SER A 210 -2.45 9.87 0.27
N TRP A 211 -3.76 9.61 0.29
CA TRP A 211 -4.66 9.79 -0.87
C TRP A 211 -4.65 11.20 -1.47
N GLU A 212 -4.64 12.24 -0.63
CA GLU A 212 -4.60 13.63 -1.10
C GLU A 212 -3.31 13.92 -1.86
N SER A 213 -2.15 13.54 -1.30
CA SER A 213 -0.83 13.71 -1.93
C SER A 213 -0.76 12.98 -3.27
N VAL A 214 -1.26 11.74 -3.32
CA VAL A 214 -1.32 10.94 -4.55
C VAL A 214 -2.22 11.60 -5.59
N CYS A 215 -3.43 12.03 -5.22
CA CYS A 215 -4.35 12.69 -6.15
C CYS A 215 -3.84 14.05 -6.64
N ASN A 216 -3.09 14.78 -5.80
CA ASN A 216 -2.46 16.05 -6.16
C ASN A 216 -1.24 15.89 -7.07
N ALA A 217 -0.69 14.68 -7.18
CA ALA A 217 0.45 14.37 -8.05
C ALA A 217 0.04 14.06 -9.51
N ARG A 218 -1.24 14.21 -9.88
CA ARG A 218 -1.71 14.05 -11.27
C ARG A 218 -0.90 14.95 -12.21
N SER A 219 -0.41 14.38 -13.31
CA SER A 219 0.36 15.13 -14.31
C SER A 219 -0.49 15.72 -15.43
N VAL A 220 -1.75 15.29 -15.55
CA VAL A 220 -2.76 15.82 -16.47
C VAL A 220 -4.10 16.00 -15.74
N GLU A 221 -4.89 17.01 -16.14
CA GLU A 221 -6.10 17.45 -15.43
C GLU A 221 -7.13 16.31 -15.24
N ASP A 222 -7.42 15.57 -16.30
CA ASP A 222 -8.40 14.48 -16.30
C ASP A 222 -7.78 13.09 -16.09
N GLN A 223 -6.63 13.00 -15.41
CA GLN A 223 -5.96 11.72 -15.20
C GLN A 223 -6.84 10.76 -14.37
N PRO A 224 -7.22 9.60 -14.92
CA PRO A 224 -7.97 8.60 -14.17
C PRO A 224 -7.08 7.93 -13.11
N LEU A 225 -7.57 7.90 -11.88
CA LEU A 225 -6.98 7.13 -10.78
C LEU A 225 -7.98 6.10 -10.28
N PHE A 226 -7.53 4.88 -10.05
CA PHE A 226 -8.30 3.87 -9.35
C PHE A 226 -7.83 3.78 -7.91
N PHE A 227 -8.70 3.27 -7.04
CA PHE A 227 -8.39 3.05 -5.65
C PHE A 227 -8.64 1.60 -5.26
N GLN A 228 -7.63 0.97 -4.66
CA GLN A 228 -7.79 -0.34 -4.06
C GLN A 228 -8.31 -0.19 -2.63
N LEU A 229 -9.43 -0.86 -2.34
CA LEU A 229 -10.10 -0.86 -1.05
C LEU A 229 -9.86 -2.17 -0.30
N TYR A 230 -9.31 -2.06 0.90
CA TYR A 230 -9.54 -2.98 1.99
C TYR A 230 -10.62 -2.41 2.89
N THR A 231 -11.67 -3.20 3.19
CA THR A 231 -12.69 -2.79 4.13
C THR A 231 -12.23 -3.16 5.53
N CYS A 232 -12.10 -2.19 6.43
CA CYS A 232 -11.99 -2.53 7.86
C CYS A 232 -13.38 -2.96 8.38
N ARG A 233 -13.48 -3.40 9.65
CA ARG A 233 -14.76 -3.78 10.26
C ARG A 233 -15.73 -2.60 10.44
N ASP A 234 -15.19 -1.39 10.50
CA ASP A 234 -15.98 -0.17 10.65
C ASP A 234 -16.53 0.27 9.28
N LYS A 235 -17.82 -0.03 9.06
CA LYS A 235 -18.52 0.35 7.84
C LYS A 235 -18.71 1.86 7.70
N GLU A 236 -18.84 2.60 8.80
CA GLU A 236 -19.00 4.06 8.75
C GLU A 236 -17.69 4.71 8.33
N HIS A 237 -16.57 4.25 8.89
CA HIS A 237 -15.24 4.67 8.47
C HIS A 237 -15.03 4.40 6.98
N THR A 238 -15.27 3.17 6.53
CA THR A 238 -15.15 2.79 5.10
C THR A 238 -16.04 3.66 4.20
N THR A 239 -17.27 3.96 4.64
CA THR A 239 -18.19 4.84 3.92
C THR A 239 -17.66 6.27 3.81
N SER A 240 -17.06 6.80 4.88
CA SER A 240 -16.44 8.13 4.88
C SER A 240 -15.27 8.20 3.90
N VAL A 241 -14.42 7.17 3.90
CA VAL A 241 -13.28 7.05 2.98
C VAL A 241 -13.73 7.07 1.52
N LEU A 242 -14.74 6.25 1.17
CA LEU A 242 -15.27 6.19 -0.18
C LEU A 242 -15.84 7.52 -0.66
N ARG A 243 -16.52 8.26 0.22
CA ARG A 243 -17.03 9.61 -0.10
C ARG A 243 -15.90 10.60 -0.36
N GLU A 244 -14.81 10.52 0.40
CA GLU A 244 -13.68 11.42 0.23
C GLU A 244 -12.92 11.14 -1.08
N LEU A 245 -12.66 9.87 -1.38
CA LEU A 245 -12.03 9.45 -2.64
C LEU A 245 -12.84 9.90 -3.87
N LYS A 246 -14.17 9.88 -3.77
CA LYS A 246 -15.05 10.42 -4.80
C LYS A 246 -14.85 11.93 -5.01
N LYS A 247 -14.71 12.71 -3.93
CA LYS A 247 -14.43 14.16 -4.03
C LYS A 247 -13.06 14.43 -4.65
N LEU A 248 -12.07 13.58 -4.37
CA LEU A 248 -10.73 13.64 -4.96
C LEU A 248 -10.70 13.20 -6.44
N GLY A 249 -11.83 12.78 -7.01
CA GLY A 249 -11.97 12.44 -8.42
C GLY A 249 -11.44 11.06 -8.79
N VAL A 250 -11.45 10.11 -7.84
CA VAL A 250 -11.15 8.70 -8.15
C VAL A 250 -12.22 8.15 -9.11
N ALA A 251 -11.78 7.40 -10.12
CA ALA A 251 -12.61 6.93 -11.22
C ALA A 251 -13.22 5.54 -10.97
N ALA A 252 -12.61 4.69 -10.15
CA ALA A 252 -13.13 3.35 -9.82
C ALA A 252 -12.55 2.82 -8.50
N ILE A 253 -13.28 1.87 -7.89
CA ILE A 253 -12.88 1.16 -6.68
C ILE A 253 -12.61 -0.31 -7.00
N LEU A 254 -11.45 -0.82 -6.60
CA LEU A 254 -11.09 -2.23 -6.65
C LEU A 254 -11.14 -2.79 -5.23
N LEU A 255 -12.21 -3.51 -4.88
CA LEU A 255 -12.36 -4.17 -3.59
C LEU A 255 -11.53 -5.46 -3.56
N THR A 256 -10.51 -5.50 -2.71
CA THR A 256 -9.66 -6.69 -2.55
C THR A 256 -10.37 -7.72 -1.68
N VAL A 257 -10.59 -8.92 -2.22
CA VAL A 257 -11.32 -10.02 -1.54
C VAL A 257 -10.46 -11.26 -1.27
N ASP A 258 -9.25 -11.34 -1.84
CA ASP A 258 -8.33 -12.48 -1.70
C ASP A 258 -7.56 -12.53 -0.37
N SER A 259 -7.63 -11.48 0.45
CA SER A 259 -6.81 -11.32 1.65
C SER A 259 -7.65 -11.04 2.92
N PRO A 260 -8.65 -11.88 3.27
CA PRO A 260 -9.40 -11.74 4.53
C PRO A 260 -8.51 -11.93 5.77
N VAL A 261 -7.47 -12.74 5.61
CA VAL A 261 -6.34 -12.92 6.51
C VAL A 261 -5.08 -12.79 5.66
N LEU A 262 -4.01 -12.27 6.25
CA LEU A 262 -2.76 -12.12 5.53
C LEU A 262 -2.09 -13.48 5.26
N GLY A 263 -1.61 -13.68 4.04
CA GLY A 263 -0.75 -14.82 3.70
C GLY A 263 0.61 -14.79 4.43
N LYS A 264 1.10 -15.96 4.83
CA LYS A 264 2.37 -16.11 5.54
C LYS A 264 3.54 -15.98 4.57
N ARG A 265 4.30 -14.89 4.68
CA ARG A 265 5.45 -14.58 3.82
C ARG A 265 6.74 -14.90 4.55
N GLU A 266 7.24 -16.13 4.40
CA GLU A 266 8.34 -16.65 5.21
C GLU A 266 9.64 -15.86 5.06
N ARG A 267 9.89 -15.27 3.87
CA ARG A 267 11.05 -14.41 3.66
C ARG A 267 10.99 -13.11 4.47
N ASP A 268 9.81 -12.51 4.64
CA ASP A 268 9.62 -11.34 5.50
C ASP A 268 9.86 -11.71 6.97
N ASP A 269 9.35 -12.85 7.41
CA ASP A 269 9.55 -13.36 8.78
C ASP A 269 11.02 -13.71 9.03
N GLY A 270 11.70 -14.31 8.06
CA GLY A 270 13.12 -14.66 8.12
C GLY A 270 14.03 -13.46 8.36
N ILE A 271 13.73 -12.30 7.76
CA ILE A 271 14.46 -11.05 8.02
C ILE A 271 14.33 -10.65 9.50
N ARG A 272 13.14 -10.74 10.08
CA ARG A 272 12.90 -10.38 11.49
C ARG A 272 13.51 -11.39 12.46
N ALA A 273 13.44 -12.67 12.14
CA ALA A 273 14.04 -13.74 12.91
C ALA A 273 15.57 -13.58 12.96
N ALA A 274 16.20 -13.19 11.85
CA ALA A 274 17.62 -12.86 11.80
C ALA A 274 18.00 -11.66 12.70
N ASP A 275 17.07 -10.74 12.91
CA ASP A 275 17.20 -9.62 13.86
C ASP A 275 16.86 -10.01 15.32
N GLY A 276 16.67 -11.30 15.60
CA GLY A 276 16.40 -11.83 16.94
C GLY A 276 14.98 -11.59 17.45
N GLN A 277 14.04 -11.28 16.55
CA GLN A 277 12.64 -11.06 16.91
C GLN A 277 11.86 -12.38 16.86
N ASP A 278 10.94 -12.57 17.81
CA ASP A 278 9.95 -13.63 17.72
C ASP A 278 9.05 -13.38 16.50
N THR A 279 8.74 -14.43 15.75
CA THR A 279 7.86 -14.37 14.56
C THR A 279 6.64 -15.27 14.70
N ILE A 280 6.54 -16.03 15.81
CA ILE A 280 5.49 -17.01 16.05
C ILE A 280 4.26 -16.34 16.69
N THR A 281 4.46 -15.32 17.53
CA THR A 281 3.35 -14.61 18.18
C THR A 281 2.62 -13.66 17.24
N ASP A 282 1.31 -13.48 17.46
CA ASP A 282 0.44 -12.70 16.56
C ASP A 282 0.85 -11.24 16.38
N SER A 283 1.54 -10.67 17.37
CA SER A 283 2.06 -9.30 17.37
C SER A 283 3.38 -9.13 16.62
N ALA A 284 3.98 -10.19 16.05
CA ALA A 284 5.41 -10.20 15.71
C ALA A 284 5.77 -10.68 14.29
N GLY A 285 4.88 -10.51 13.29
CA GLY A 285 5.20 -10.93 11.90
C GLY A 285 5.95 -9.90 11.06
N GLY A 286 6.34 -10.33 9.86
CA GLY A 286 6.93 -9.56 8.77
C GLY A 286 6.24 -8.23 8.45
N VAL A 287 6.90 -7.36 7.67
CA VAL A 287 6.41 -6.03 7.27
C VAL A 287 4.96 -6.09 6.78
N ALA A 288 4.65 -7.12 5.99
CA ALA A 288 3.30 -7.49 5.55
C ALA A 288 2.24 -7.49 6.66
N LYS A 289 2.49 -8.27 7.73
CA LYS A 289 1.57 -8.53 8.84
C LYS A 289 1.35 -7.27 9.65
N ALA A 290 2.47 -6.60 9.84
CA ALA A 290 2.61 -5.32 10.47
C ALA A 290 1.67 -4.25 9.89
N THR A 291 1.71 -4.04 8.58
CA THR A 291 0.96 -2.97 7.93
C THR A 291 -0.48 -3.32 7.58
N SER A 292 -0.84 -4.61 7.61
CA SER A 292 -2.20 -5.07 7.33
C SER A 292 -3.11 -5.05 8.57
N LYS A 293 -2.56 -4.81 9.77
CA LYS A 293 -3.32 -4.82 11.03
C LYS A 293 -4.42 -3.74 11.01
N GLY A 294 -5.67 -4.16 11.21
CA GLY A 294 -6.83 -3.27 11.23
C GLY A 294 -7.42 -2.93 9.85
N LEU A 295 -6.72 -3.24 8.75
CA LEU A 295 -7.22 -3.05 7.39
C LEU A 295 -8.08 -4.22 6.91
N LEU A 296 -7.71 -5.46 7.30
CA LEU A 296 -8.36 -6.67 6.80
C LEU A 296 -9.66 -6.97 7.56
N ASN A 297 -10.68 -7.41 6.84
CA ASN A 297 -11.95 -7.84 7.40
C ASN A 297 -12.31 -9.25 6.93
N PRO A 298 -12.13 -10.28 7.78
CA PRO A 298 -12.48 -11.67 7.44
C PRO A 298 -13.99 -11.93 7.44
N LEU A 299 -14.82 -10.94 7.80
CA LEU A 299 -16.28 -11.05 7.83
C LEU A 299 -16.94 -10.48 6.56
N LEU A 300 -16.15 -10.02 5.59
CA LEU A 300 -16.69 -9.50 4.34
C LEU A 300 -17.44 -10.60 3.59
N SER A 301 -18.64 -10.28 3.10
CA SER A 301 -19.53 -11.20 2.42
C SER A 301 -20.19 -10.56 1.20
N TRP A 302 -20.90 -11.36 0.42
CA TRP A 302 -21.66 -10.87 -0.73
C TRP A 302 -22.76 -9.84 -0.36
N ASP A 303 -23.28 -9.89 0.86
CA ASP A 303 -24.29 -8.95 1.35
C ASP A 303 -23.71 -7.53 1.54
N ASP A 304 -22.39 -7.39 1.64
CA ASP A 304 -21.73 -6.10 1.81
C ASP A 304 -21.58 -5.33 0.49
N ILE A 305 -21.67 -6.00 -0.66
CA ILE A 305 -21.45 -5.40 -1.98
C ILE A 305 -22.46 -4.28 -2.26
N GLU A 306 -23.71 -4.44 -1.85
CA GLU A 306 -24.75 -3.42 -2.05
C GLU A 306 -24.44 -2.14 -1.28
N TRP A 307 -24.09 -2.27 0.00
CA TRP A 307 -23.68 -1.14 0.83
C TRP A 307 -22.43 -0.41 0.28
N ILE A 308 -21.40 -1.15 -0.15
CA ILE A 308 -20.16 -0.54 -0.69
C ILE A 308 -20.48 0.26 -1.96
N ARG A 309 -21.31 -0.31 -2.83
CA ARG A 309 -21.76 0.31 -4.09
C ARG A 309 -22.52 1.60 -3.84
N ASP A 310 -23.43 1.60 -2.87
CA ASP A 310 -24.19 2.78 -2.48
C ASP A 310 -23.30 3.85 -1.86
N ALA A 311 -22.32 3.44 -1.03
CA ALA A 311 -21.38 4.36 -0.40
C ALA A 311 -20.48 5.09 -1.41
N THR A 312 -19.98 4.39 -2.43
CA THR A 312 -19.08 4.97 -3.44
C THR A 312 -19.84 5.64 -4.59
N GLY A 313 -20.80 4.94 -5.19
CA GLY A 313 -21.44 5.35 -6.44
C GLY A 313 -20.50 5.39 -7.66
N LEU A 314 -19.26 4.93 -7.53
CA LEU A 314 -18.28 4.71 -8.61
C LEU A 314 -18.36 3.26 -9.14
N PRO A 315 -17.79 2.96 -10.31
CA PRO A 315 -17.54 1.59 -10.74
C PRO A 315 -16.82 0.79 -9.65
N LEU A 316 -17.34 -0.41 -9.35
CA LEU A 316 -16.78 -1.33 -8.35
C LEU A 316 -16.29 -2.59 -9.04
N VAL A 317 -15.07 -3.01 -8.72
CA VAL A 317 -14.43 -4.22 -9.23
C VAL A 317 -14.02 -5.12 -8.08
N LEU A 318 -14.29 -6.41 -8.20
CA LEU A 318 -13.81 -7.41 -7.24
C LEU A 318 -12.40 -7.86 -7.65
N LYS A 319 -11.40 -7.49 -6.86
CA LYS A 319 -10.01 -7.88 -7.07
C LYS A 319 -9.68 -9.09 -6.19
N GLY A 320 -9.21 -10.17 -6.81
CA GLY A 320 -8.78 -11.37 -6.07
C GLY A 320 -9.69 -12.59 -6.23
N VAL A 321 -10.62 -12.55 -7.19
CA VAL A 321 -11.41 -13.73 -7.58
C VAL A 321 -10.50 -14.79 -8.19
N GLN A 322 -10.64 -16.04 -7.76
CA GLN A 322 -9.74 -17.14 -8.13
C GLN A 322 -10.45 -18.32 -8.81
N THR A 323 -11.77 -18.38 -8.72
CA THR A 323 -12.58 -19.46 -9.30
C THR A 323 -13.69 -18.93 -10.19
N VAL A 324 -14.17 -19.76 -11.12
CA VAL A 324 -15.28 -19.39 -12.01
C VAL A 324 -16.59 -19.33 -11.23
N GLU A 325 -16.73 -20.19 -10.21
CA GLU A 325 -17.89 -20.26 -9.33
C GLU A 325 -18.10 -18.96 -8.55
N GLU A 326 -17.06 -18.21 -8.24
CA GLU A 326 -17.16 -16.88 -7.63
C GLU A 326 -17.69 -15.81 -8.59
N LEU A 327 -17.63 -16.07 -9.91
CA LEU A 327 -18.21 -15.20 -10.94
C LEU A 327 -19.73 -15.47 -11.11
N VAL A 328 -20.17 -16.68 -10.80
CA VAL A 328 -21.54 -17.18 -11.01
C VAL A 328 -22.62 -16.46 -10.18
N PRO A 329 -22.43 -16.08 -8.89
CA PRO A 329 -23.43 -15.33 -8.13
C PRO A 329 -23.87 -14.01 -8.78
N GLU A 330 -22.97 -13.36 -9.51
CA GLU A 330 -23.24 -12.13 -10.28
C GLU A 330 -23.66 -12.42 -11.75
N MET A 331 -23.13 -13.49 -12.37
CA MET A 331 -23.40 -13.83 -13.78
C MET A 331 -24.63 -14.73 -14.01
N VAL A 332 -25.06 -15.55 -13.03
CA VAL A 332 -26.05 -16.63 -13.20
C VAL A 332 -27.35 -16.39 -12.44
N ASN A 333 -27.42 -15.37 -11.59
CA ASN A 333 -28.67 -15.02 -10.90
C ASN A 333 -29.60 -14.24 -11.84
N THR A 334 -30.23 -14.98 -12.76
CA THR A 334 -31.14 -14.50 -13.81
C THR A 334 -32.32 -13.68 -13.23
N GLU A 335 -32.74 -13.93 -11.99
CA GLU A 335 -33.74 -13.09 -11.29
C GLU A 335 -33.18 -11.71 -10.85
N ARG A 336 -31.91 -11.59 -10.49
CA ARG A 336 -31.29 -10.28 -10.13
C ARG A 336 -30.90 -9.45 -11.36
N ALA A 337 -30.69 -10.08 -12.51
CA ALA A 337 -30.52 -9.39 -13.78
C ALA A 337 -31.80 -8.67 -14.22
N GLU A 338 -32.98 -9.23 -13.92
CA GLU A 338 -34.29 -8.59 -14.18
C GLU A 338 -34.57 -7.40 -13.25
N LEU A 339 -34.01 -7.39 -12.04
CA LEU A 339 -34.12 -6.29 -11.06
C LEU A 339 -33.10 -5.15 -11.25
N GLY A 340 -32.28 -5.18 -12.30
CA GLY A 340 -31.35 -4.08 -12.64
C GLY A 340 -30.09 -3.97 -11.76
N VAL A 341 -29.87 -4.91 -10.84
CA VAL A 341 -28.74 -4.90 -9.88
C VAL A 341 -27.40 -5.31 -10.55
N SER A 342 -27.46 -6.01 -11.68
CA SER A 342 -26.32 -6.60 -12.41
C SER A 342 -25.46 -5.61 -13.23
N ARG A 343 -25.87 -4.34 -13.40
CA ARG A 343 -25.22 -3.47 -14.41
C ARG A 343 -23.89 -2.80 -14.01
N ARG A 344 -23.32 -3.04 -12.82
CA ARG A 344 -22.23 -2.18 -12.30
C ARG A 344 -21.03 -2.84 -11.61
N VAL A 345 -21.03 -4.15 -11.39
CA VAL A 345 -19.79 -4.84 -10.97
C VAL A 345 -19.09 -5.30 -12.23
N LYS A 346 -17.91 -4.76 -12.49
CA LYS A 346 -17.04 -5.21 -13.58
C LYS A 346 -15.94 -6.05 -12.93
N LEU A 347 -15.57 -7.15 -13.56
CA LEU A 347 -14.39 -7.92 -13.18
C LEU A 347 -13.16 -7.38 -13.91
#